data_AF-A0A6B0SJE5-F1
#
_entry.id   AF-A0A6B0SJE5-F1
#
_cell.length_a   1.000
_cell.length_b   1.000
_cell.length_c   1.000
_cell.angle_alpha   90.00
_cell.angle_beta   90.00
_cell.angle_gamma   90.00
#
_symmetry.space_group_name_H-M   'P 1'
#
loop_
_entity.id
_entity.type
_entity.pdbx_description
1 polymer ?
#
loop_
_entity_poly.entity_id
_entity_poly.type
_entity_poly.pdbx_seq_one_letter_code
_entity_poly.pdbx_strand_id
1 'polypeptide(L)'
;MGAGAQRPLSSQIYAYASAVFSQAGIPQDKIQYAAIGTGGCELLATLLSCLVIERAGRRVLLTGGYGLMTCWGSVFTVALCLQGSFSWMAYLAMACIFAFILSFGIGPAGVTGILATELFDQMARPAAYMVCGALMWTMLFLVGLVFPFIMEGLSHFIYVPFLCVCVCAAVYSGIFLPETRGKSFMEISEELHRLNFPGRSRGPAWAGPEVVRSTEL
;
A
#
# COMPACT_ATOMS: atom_id res chain seq x y z
N MET A 1 -17.04 -17.74 -47.43
CA MET A 1 -16.94 -18.21 -46.02
C MET A 1 -15.53 -17.90 -45.55
N GLY A 2 -15.19 -16.85 -44.81
CA GLY A 2 -15.93 -16.02 -43.85
C GLY A 2 -14.88 -15.63 -42.80
N ALA A 3 -14.06 -14.64 -43.17
CA ALA A 3 -12.95 -14.01 -42.46
C ALA A 3 -12.61 -14.49 -41.03
N GLY A 4 -11.38 -15.00 -40.87
CA GLY A 4 -10.67 -15.05 -39.59
C GLY A 4 -10.35 -13.64 -39.10
N ALA A 5 -11.36 -12.95 -38.58
CA ALA A 5 -11.21 -11.65 -37.95
C ALA A 5 -10.41 -11.80 -36.66
N GLN A 6 -9.10 -11.63 -36.78
CA GLN A 6 -8.18 -11.44 -35.67
C GLN A 6 -8.67 -10.24 -34.87
N ARG A 7 -9.45 -10.49 -33.81
CA ARG A 7 -9.95 -9.44 -32.92
C ARG A 7 -8.74 -8.71 -32.32
N PRO A 8 -8.70 -7.37 -32.35
CA PRO A 8 -7.58 -6.61 -31.79
C PRO A 8 -7.37 -7.05 -30.34
N LEU A 9 -6.11 -7.11 -29.88
CA LEU A 9 -5.77 -7.64 -28.54
C LEU A 9 -6.62 -7.01 -27.42
N SER A 10 -6.98 -5.73 -27.58
CA SER A 10 -7.90 -5.01 -26.69
C SER A 10 -9.23 -5.73 -26.50
N SER A 11 -9.87 -6.22 -27.57
CA SER A 11 -11.15 -6.93 -27.50
C SER A 11 -11.06 -8.26 -26.77
N GLN A 12 -9.90 -8.93 -26.78
CA GLN A 12 -9.70 -10.17 -26.04
C GLN A 12 -9.51 -9.91 -24.54
N ILE A 13 -8.82 -8.81 -24.20
CA ILE A 13 -8.66 -8.36 -22.81
C ILE A 13 -10.04 -7.99 -22.22
N TYR A 14 -10.88 -7.27 -22.98
CA TYR A 14 -12.25 -6.95 -22.54
C TYR A 14 -13.13 -8.21 -22.41
N ALA A 15 -12.99 -9.20 -23.30
CA ALA A 15 -13.73 -10.45 -23.20
C ALA A 15 -13.30 -11.30 -21.98
N TYR A 16 -12.00 -11.32 -21.68
CA TYR A 16 -11.45 -12.01 -20.51
C TYR A 16 -11.86 -11.32 -19.20
N ALA A 17 -11.75 -9.99 -19.14
CA ALA A 17 -12.24 -9.20 -18.02
C ALA A 17 -13.74 -9.40 -17.81
N SER A 18 -14.54 -9.34 -18.88
CA SER A 18 -15.98 -9.57 -18.87
C SER A 18 -16.34 -10.99 -18.37
N ALA A 19 -15.58 -12.01 -18.74
CA ALA A 19 -15.76 -13.38 -18.26
C ALA A 19 -15.42 -13.54 -16.77
N VAL A 20 -14.31 -12.95 -16.31
CA VAL A 20 -13.90 -12.96 -14.89
C VAL A 20 -14.92 -12.21 -14.02
N PHE A 21 -15.42 -11.07 -14.50
CA PHE A 21 -16.41 -10.27 -13.77
C PHE A 21 -17.81 -10.92 -13.74
N SER A 22 -18.18 -11.67 -14.78
CA SER A 22 -19.42 -12.44 -14.82
C SER A 22 -19.40 -13.59 -13.80
N GLN A 23 -18.26 -14.27 -13.62
CA GLN A 23 -18.11 -15.30 -12.60
C GLN A 23 -18.12 -14.75 -11.15
N ALA A 24 -17.79 -13.48 -10.95
CA ALA A 24 -17.84 -12.82 -9.65
C ALA A 24 -19.26 -12.33 -9.24
N GLY A 25 -20.29 -12.55 -10.08
CA GLY A 25 -21.68 -12.24 -9.75
C GLY A 25 -22.05 -10.75 -9.82
N ILE A 26 -21.24 -9.91 -10.47
CA ILE A 26 -21.49 -8.47 -10.59
C ILE A 26 -22.12 -8.14 -11.96
N PRO A 27 -23.29 -7.44 -12.01
CA PRO A 27 -23.89 -7.01 -13.27
C PRO A 27 -22.96 -6.08 -14.05
N GLN A 28 -22.72 -6.37 -15.34
CA GLN A 28 -21.74 -5.65 -16.17
C GLN A 28 -21.97 -4.14 -16.23
N ASP A 29 -23.23 -3.68 -16.15
CA ASP A 29 -23.61 -2.27 -16.17
C ASP A 29 -23.18 -1.46 -14.94
N LYS A 30 -22.85 -2.11 -13.80
CA LYS A 30 -22.46 -1.41 -12.56
C LYS A 30 -20.95 -1.39 -12.31
N ILE A 31 -20.18 -2.15 -13.08
CA ILE A 31 -18.73 -2.28 -12.91
C ILE A 31 -18.01 -0.97 -13.24
N GLN A 32 -18.44 -0.28 -14.30
CA GLN A 32 -17.84 1.01 -14.68
C GLN A 32 -18.07 2.09 -13.62
N TYR A 33 -19.28 2.15 -13.03
CA TYR A 33 -19.58 3.07 -11.94
C TYR A 33 -18.78 2.76 -10.68
N ALA A 34 -18.59 1.47 -10.36
CA ALA A 34 -17.75 1.06 -9.24
C ALA A 34 -16.27 1.44 -9.47
N ALA A 35 -15.75 1.27 -10.69
CA ALA A 35 -14.38 1.66 -11.03
C ALA A 35 -14.16 3.17 -10.93
N ILE A 36 -15.10 3.98 -11.43
CA ILE A 36 -15.06 5.45 -11.31
C ILE A 36 -15.15 5.87 -9.83
N GLY A 37 -16.03 5.24 -9.05
CA GLY A 37 -16.16 5.49 -7.62
C GLY A 37 -14.87 5.18 -6.85
N THR A 38 -14.24 4.05 -7.15
CA THR A 38 -12.96 3.65 -6.56
C THR A 38 -11.84 4.65 -6.88
N GLY A 39 -11.70 5.05 -8.15
CA GLY A 39 -10.72 6.06 -8.54
C GLY A 39 -10.97 7.42 -7.87
N GLY A 40 -12.23 7.83 -7.73
CA GLY A 40 -12.60 9.04 -6.99
C GLY A 40 -12.24 8.96 -5.50
N CYS A 41 -12.53 7.83 -4.85
CA CYS A 41 -12.12 7.59 -3.46
C CYS A 41 -10.60 7.61 -3.30
N GLU A 42 -9.85 7.04 -4.24
CA GLU A 42 -8.39 7.02 -4.19
C GLU A 42 -7.76 8.40 -4.35
N LEU A 43 -8.32 9.25 -5.23
CA LEU A 43 -7.93 10.65 -5.35
C LEU A 43 -8.20 11.42 -4.06
N LEU A 44 -9.40 11.25 -3.47
CA LEU A 44 -9.74 11.87 -2.19
C LEU A 44 -8.84 11.38 -1.06
N ALA A 45 -8.56 10.07 -1.00
CA ALA A 45 -7.65 9.49 -0.02
C ALA A 45 -6.24 10.07 -0.14
N THR A 46 -5.75 10.25 -1.36
CA THR A 46 -4.43 10.84 -1.62
C THR A 46 -4.39 12.31 -1.23
N LEU A 47 -5.44 13.08 -1.52
CA LEU A 47 -5.54 14.48 -1.07
C LEU A 47 -5.57 14.57 0.47
N LEU A 48 -6.36 13.72 1.12
CA LEU A 48 -6.42 13.65 2.57
C LEU A 48 -5.08 13.20 3.16
N SER A 49 -4.38 12.26 2.53
CA SER A 49 -3.05 11.81 2.98
C SER A 49 -2.06 12.97 2.97
N CYS A 50 -2.02 13.77 1.90
CA CYS A 50 -1.16 14.94 1.81
C CYS A 50 -1.44 15.99 2.90
N LEU A 51 -2.69 16.18 3.30
CA LEU A 51 -3.04 17.13 4.37
C LEU A 51 -2.77 16.57 5.77
N VAL A 52 -3.05 15.29 5.97
CA VAL A 52 -2.92 14.63 7.29
C VAL A 52 -1.47 14.29 7.60
N ILE A 53 -0.63 13.99 6.60
CA ILE A 53 0.78 13.61 6.80
C ILE A 53 1.60 14.72 7.47
N GLU A 54 1.29 15.99 7.15
CA GLU A 54 1.92 17.15 7.79
C GLU A 54 1.51 17.29 9.27
N ARG A 55 0.29 16.86 9.63
CA ARG A 55 -0.28 17.03 10.97
C ARG A 55 -0.08 15.83 11.91
N ALA A 56 -0.14 14.61 11.39
CA ALA A 56 -0.10 13.37 12.17
C ALA A 56 1.28 12.72 12.23
N GLY A 57 2.15 12.98 11.24
CA GLY A 57 3.44 12.30 11.11
C GLY A 57 3.34 10.98 10.32
N ARG A 58 4.47 10.58 9.73
CA ARG A 58 4.54 9.50 8.73
C ARG A 58 4.30 8.13 9.36
N ARG A 59 4.90 7.87 10.53
CA ARG A 59 4.79 6.59 11.26
C ARG A 59 3.35 6.32 11.69
N VAL A 60 2.71 7.29 12.35
CA VAL A 60 1.32 7.18 12.83
C VAL A 60 0.36 6.95 11.67
N LEU A 61 0.57 7.63 10.54
CA LEU A 61 -0.28 7.47 9.36
C LEU A 61 -0.10 6.09 8.70
N LEU A 62 1.13 5.56 8.67
CA LEU A 62 1.43 4.23 8.14
C LEU A 62 0.87 3.12 9.05
N THR A 63 1.15 3.15 10.34
CA THR A 63 0.65 2.16 11.31
C THR A 63 -0.86 2.25 11.48
N GLY A 64 -1.41 3.47 11.49
CA GLY A 64 -2.84 3.73 11.55
C GLY A 64 -3.54 3.26 10.28
N GLY A 65 -2.94 3.47 9.10
CA GLY A 65 -3.45 2.99 7.83
C GLY A 65 -3.54 1.46 7.78
N TYR A 66 -2.46 0.75 8.12
CA TYR A 66 -2.50 -0.72 8.22
C TYR A 66 -3.44 -1.22 9.33
N GLY A 67 -3.54 -0.51 10.46
CA GLY A 67 -4.50 -0.82 11.52
C GLY A 67 -5.96 -0.68 11.08
N LEU A 68 -6.29 0.38 10.35
CA LEU A 68 -7.62 0.57 9.78
C LEU A 68 -7.90 -0.47 8.68
N MET A 69 -6.93 -0.77 7.81
CA MET A 69 -7.07 -1.82 6.80
C MET A 69 -7.35 -3.20 7.42
N THR A 70 -6.65 -3.56 8.50
CA THR A 70 -6.90 -4.83 9.20
C THR A 70 -8.27 -4.85 9.87
N CYS A 71 -8.69 -3.73 10.48
CA CYS A 71 -10.02 -3.58 11.04
C CYS A 71 -11.11 -3.76 9.97
N TRP A 72 -11.10 -2.94 8.91
CA TRP A 72 -12.10 -3.01 7.84
C TRP A 72 -12.06 -4.33 7.07
N GLY A 73 -10.88 -4.90 6.87
CA GLY A 73 -10.72 -6.22 6.25
C GLY A 73 -11.30 -7.36 7.11
N SER A 74 -11.20 -7.26 8.44
CA SER A 74 -11.81 -8.24 9.35
C SER A 74 -13.33 -8.16 9.32
N VAL A 75 -13.88 -6.94 9.35
CA VAL A 75 -15.33 -6.69 9.21
C VAL A 75 -15.82 -7.19 7.85
N PHE A 76 -15.06 -6.95 6.78
CA PHE A 76 -15.38 -7.43 5.44
C PHE A 76 -15.40 -8.97 5.38
N THR A 77 -14.43 -9.64 6.01
CA THR A 77 -14.40 -11.11 6.08
C THR A 77 -15.63 -11.66 6.80
N VAL A 78 -16.01 -11.06 7.93
CA VAL A 78 -17.23 -11.45 8.68
C VAL A 78 -18.48 -11.18 7.85
N ALA A 79 -18.55 -10.05 7.14
CA ALA A 79 -19.67 -9.71 6.27
C ALA A 79 -19.83 -10.72 5.12
N LEU A 80 -18.73 -11.21 4.54
CA LEU A 80 -18.77 -12.29 3.53
C LEU A 80 -19.28 -13.61 4.11
N CYS A 81 -18.83 -14.00 5.31
CA CYS A 81 -19.29 -15.23 5.97
C CYS A 81 -20.81 -15.21 6.25
N LEU A 82 -21.39 -14.05 6.55
CA LEU A 82 -22.82 -13.92 6.85
C LEU A 82 -23.65 -13.45 5.64
N GLN A 83 -23.06 -13.33 4.46
CA GLN A 83 -23.74 -12.86 3.24
C GLN A 83 -24.92 -13.77 2.84
N GLY A 84 -24.87 -15.06 3.19
CA GLY A 84 -25.96 -16.02 2.94
C GLY A 84 -27.19 -15.84 3.83
N SER A 85 -27.12 -15.05 4.91
CA SER A 85 -28.23 -14.90 5.88
C SER A 85 -29.02 -13.59 5.72
N PHE A 86 -28.40 -12.50 5.26
CA PHE A 86 -29.05 -11.18 5.21
C PHE A 86 -28.66 -10.38 3.97
N SER A 87 -29.65 -9.90 3.21
CA SER A 87 -29.47 -9.11 1.98
C SER A 87 -28.84 -7.72 2.23
N TRP A 88 -28.97 -7.15 3.44
CA TRP A 88 -28.33 -5.89 3.82
C TRP A 88 -26.79 -6.00 3.95
N MET A 89 -26.27 -7.20 4.20
CA MET A 89 -24.85 -7.45 4.44
C MET A 89 -23.97 -7.07 3.23
N ALA A 90 -24.51 -7.20 2.01
CA ALA A 90 -23.82 -6.82 0.79
C ALA A 90 -23.52 -5.30 0.71
N TYR A 91 -24.43 -4.45 1.21
CA TYR A 91 -24.20 -3.00 1.27
C TYR A 91 -23.10 -2.66 2.29
N LEU A 92 -23.09 -3.34 3.43
CA LEU A 92 -22.04 -3.18 4.43
C LEU A 92 -20.67 -3.64 3.89
N ALA A 93 -20.62 -4.76 3.17
CA ALA A 93 -19.41 -5.26 2.54
C ALA A 93 -18.85 -4.25 1.51
N MET A 94 -19.71 -3.65 0.69
CA MET A 94 -19.32 -2.59 -0.25
C MET A 94 -18.77 -1.35 0.47
N ALA A 95 -19.42 -0.90 1.55
CA ALA A 95 -18.91 0.22 2.36
C ALA A 95 -17.54 -0.09 2.99
N CYS A 96 -17.34 -1.33 3.46
CA CYS A 96 -16.05 -1.78 4.01
C CYS A 96 -14.94 -1.77 2.95
N ILE A 97 -15.23 -2.17 1.70
CA ILE A 97 -14.26 -2.10 0.61
C ILE A 97 -13.84 -0.65 0.35
N PHE A 98 -14.78 0.29 0.27
CA PHE A 98 -14.43 1.71 0.10
C PHE A 98 -13.60 2.24 1.26
N ALA A 99 -13.98 1.92 2.51
CA ALA A 99 -13.21 2.31 3.68
C ALA A 99 -11.80 1.69 3.70
N PHE A 100 -11.67 0.44 3.24
CA PHE A 100 -10.40 -0.25 3.07
C PHE A 100 -9.50 0.47 2.05
N ILE A 101 -10.05 0.83 0.89
CA ILE A 101 -9.32 1.55 -0.18
C ILE A 101 -8.91 2.94 0.29
N LEU A 102 -9.80 3.67 0.99
CA LEU A 102 -9.49 4.96 1.59
C LEU A 102 -8.35 4.84 2.61
N SER A 103 -8.37 3.81 3.44
CA SER A 103 -7.32 3.56 4.44
C SER A 103 -5.98 3.22 3.78
N PHE A 104 -6.00 2.45 2.70
CA PHE A 104 -4.81 2.14 1.89
C PHE A 104 -4.23 3.40 1.22
N GLY A 105 -5.08 4.25 0.66
CA GLY A 105 -4.70 5.51 0.04
C GLY A 105 -4.08 6.49 1.04
N ILE A 106 -4.69 6.61 2.23
CA ILE A 106 -4.23 7.52 3.29
C ILE A 106 -2.92 7.05 3.91
N GLY A 107 -2.76 5.75 4.15
CA GLY A 107 -1.58 5.18 4.80
C GLY A 107 -0.52 4.73 3.80
N PRO A 108 -0.46 3.44 3.43
CA PRO A 108 0.62 2.87 2.63
C PRO A 108 0.90 3.62 1.32
N ALA A 109 -0.11 3.93 0.52
CA ALA A 109 0.08 4.51 -0.80
C ALA A 109 0.64 5.94 -0.73
N GLY A 110 0.04 6.80 0.11
CA GLY A 110 0.50 8.18 0.29
C GLY A 110 1.86 8.27 1.01
N VAL A 111 2.06 7.49 2.06
CA VAL A 111 3.24 7.61 2.93
C VAL A 111 4.48 6.99 2.30
N THR A 112 4.39 5.85 1.61
CA THR A 112 5.59 5.15 1.08
C THR A 112 6.34 5.98 0.04
N GLY A 113 5.62 6.73 -0.80
CA GLY A 113 6.23 7.62 -1.79
C GLY A 113 7.05 8.75 -1.15
N ILE A 114 6.52 9.36 -0.09
CA ILE A 114 7.17 10.45 0.65
C ILE A 114 8.30 9.91 1.54
N LEU A 115 8.10 8.76 2.16
CA LEU A 115 9.11 8.12 2.99
C LEU A 115 10.35 7.75 2.17
N ALA A 116 10.17 7.27 0.92
CA ALA A 116 11.29 7.01 0.03
C ALA A 116 12.09 8.28 -0.31
N THR A 117 11.45 9.45 -0.40
CA THR A 117 12.17 10.70 -0.63
C THR A 117 12.87 11.21 0.63
N GLU A 118 12.33 10.95 1.83
CA GLU A 118 12.93 11.30 3.12
C GLU A 118 14.07 10.38 3.53
N LEU A 119 14.07 9.10 3.11
CA LEU A 119 15.06 8.10 3.54
C LEU A 119 16.31 8.05 2.64
N PHE A 120 16.17 8.40 1.37
CA PHE A 120 17.26 8.31 0.39
C PHE A 120 17.78 9.68 -0.02
N ASP A 121 19.11 9.81 -0.03
CA ASP A 121 19.79 10.99 -0.56
C ASP A 121 19.46 11.21 -2.05
N GLN A 122 19.53 12.47 -2.50
CA GLN A 122 19.06 12.89 -3.82
C GLN A 122 19.75 12.14 -4.97
N MET A 123 21.01 11.73 -4.78
CA MET A 123 21.77 10.94 -5.76
C MET A 123 21.36 9.46 -5.79
N ALA A 124 20.91 8.90 -4.67
CA ALA A 124 20.50 7.50 -4.56
C ALA A 124 19.01 7.27 -4.88
N ARG A 125 18.21 8.34 -4.89
CA ARG A 125 16.75 8.30 -5.06
C ARG A 125 16.30 7.58 -6.35
N PRO A 126 16.89 7.80 -7.54
CA PRO A 126 16.49 7.07 -8.74
C PRO A 126 16.75 5.56 -8.63
N ALA A 127 17.89 5.16 -8.06
CA ALA A 127 18.23 3.75 -7.85
C ALA A 127 17.24 3.09 -6.87
N ALA A 128 16.89 3.77 -5.78
CA ALA A 128 15.90 3.29 -4.84
C ALA A 128 14.51 3.09 -5.48
N TYR A 129 14.04 4.05 -6.28
CA TYR A 129 12.77 3.91 -7.00
C TYR A 129 12.77 2.76 -7.99
N MET A 130 13.88 2.50 -8.69
CA MET A 130 13.97 1.36 -9.60
C MET A 130 13.85 0.03 -8.85
N VAL A 131 14.56 -0.12 -7.72
CA VAL A 131 14.49 -1.34 -6.90
C VAL A 131 13.11 -1.52 -6.27
N CYS A 132 12.56 -0.46 -5.66
CA CYS A 132 11.21 -0.50 -5.08
C CYS A 132 10.14 -0.81 -6.14
N GLY A 133 10.25 -0.20 -7.32
CA GLY A 133 9.35 -0.45 -8.44
C GLY A 133 9.44 -1.90 -8.93
N ALA A 134 10.66 -2.40 -9.15
CA ALA A 134 10.87 -3.79 -9.56
C ALA A 134 10.31 -4.79 -8.53
N LEU A 135 10.53 -4.54 -7.24
CA LEU A 135 9.96 -5.34 -6.16
C LEU A 135 8.43 -5.27 -6.15
N MET A 136 7.84 -4.08 -6.31
CA MET A 136 6.39 -3.91 -6.37
C MET A 136 5.78 -4.70 -7.52
N TRP A 137 6.34 -4.59 -8.73
CA TRP A 137 5.86 -5.34 -9.90
C TRP A 137 6.04 -6.85 -9.74
N THR A 138 7.17 -7.28 -9.16
CA THR A 138 7.44 -8.70 -8.89
C THR A 138 6.44 -9.27 -7.88
N MET A 139 6.15 -8.53 -6.80
CA MET A 139 5.17 -8.94 -5.80
C MET A 139 3.76 -8.95 -6.38
N LEU A 140 3.39 -7.96 -7.21
CA LEU A 140 2.10 -7.95 -7.90
C LEU A 140 1.93 -9.16 -8.82
N PHE A 141 2.98 -9.51 -9.57
CA PHE A 141 2.99 -10.71 -10.41
C PHE A 141 2.85 -11.99 -9.58
N LEU A 142 3.61 -12.11 -8.48
CA LEU A 142 3.55 -13.27 -7.60
C LEU A 142 2.17 -13.45 -6.97
N VAL A 143 1.57 -12.37 -6.45
CA VAL A 143 0.20 -12.39 -5.90
C VAL A 143 -0.79 -12.79 -7.00
N GLY A 144 -0.66 -12.23 -8.21
CA GLY A 144 -1.51 -12.60 -9.35
C GLY A 144 -1.41 -14.07 -9.74
N LEU A 145 -0.23 -14.69 -9.64
CA LEU A 145 -0.03 -16.11 -9.86
C LEU A 145 -0.58 -16.98 -8.73
N VAL A 146 -0.42 -16.56 -7.48
CA VAL A 146 -0.83 -17.33 -6.29
C VAL A 146 -2.34 -17.24 -6.06
N PHE A 147 -2.97 -16.12 -6.45
CA PHE A 147 -4.41 -15.87 -6.29
C PHE A 147 -5.33 -17.00 -6.77
N PRO A 148 -5.20 -17.56 -7.99
CA PRO A 148 -6.03 -18.68 -8.44
C PRO A 148 -5.90 -19.92 -7.55
N PHE A 149 -4.70 -20.23 -7.05
CA PHE A 149 -4.49 -21.35 -6.13
C PHE A 149 -5.15 -21.12 -4.77
N ILE A 150 -5.14 -19.87 -4.27
CA ILE A 150 -5.86 -19.51 -3.03
C ILE A 150 -7.38 -19.59 -3.25
N MET A 151 -7.89 -19.17 -4.41
CA MET A 151 -9.30 -19.27 -4.79
C MET A 151 -9.79 -20.73 -4.81
N GLU A 152 -9.00 -21.65 -5.34
CA GLU A 152 -9.36 -23.08 -5.37
C GLU A 152 -9.31 -23.73 -3.98
N GLY A 153 -8.36 -23.33 -3.11
CA GLY A 153 -8.19 -23.93 -1.79
C GLY A 153 -9.07 -23.35 -0.68
N LEU A 154 -9.28 -22.03 -0.67
CA LEU A 154 -9.88 -21.27 0.43
C LEU A 154 -11.06 -20.41 -0.07
N SER A 155 -12.19 -21.05 -0.41
CA SER A 155 -13.39 -20.33 -0.88
C SER A 155 -13.91 -19.27 0.11
N HIS A 156 -14.03 -19.58 1.41
CA HIS A 156 -14.54 -18.64 2.43
C HIS A 156 -13.44 -17.87 3.19
N PHE A 157 -12.20 -18.35 3.18
CA PHE A 157 -11.08 -17.77 3.94
C PHE A 157 -10.06 -17.01 3.08
N ILE A 158 -10.44 -16.68 1.84
CA ILE A 158 -9.58 -16.02 0.86
C ILE A 158 -8.91 -14.74 1.39
N TYR A 159 -9.57 -14.05 2.32
CA TYR A 159 -9.13 -12.76 2.85
C TYR A 159 -8.21 -12.88 4.07
N VAL A 160 -8.15 -14.06 4.71
CA VAL A 160 -7.28 -14.32 5.87
C VAL A 160 -5.78 -14.14 5.58
N PRO A 161 -5.20 -14.68 4.49
CA PRO A 161 -3.78 -14.45 4.19
C PRO A 161 -3.49 -12.96 3.95
N PHE A 162 -4.43 -12.24 3.36
CA PHE A 162 -4.29 -10.81 3.13
C PHE A 162 -4.32 -10.01 4.44
N LEU A 163 -5.21 -10.34 5.36
CA LEU A 163 -5.22 -9.79 6.72
C LEU A 163 -3.92 -10.06 7.47
N CYS A 164 -3.38 -11.28 7.36
CA CYS A 164 -2.10 -11.63 7.97
C CYS A 164 -0.97 -10.73 7.46
N VAL A 165 -0.89 -10.52 6.14
CA VAL A 165 0.09 -9.62 5.54
C VAL A 165 -0.11 -8.18 6.02
N CYS A 166 -1.35 -7.68 6.11
CA CYS A 166 -1.62 -6.33 6.62
C CYS A 166 -1.21 -6.17 8.10
N VAL A 167 -1.47 -7.17 8.96
CA VAL A 167 -1.04 -7.14 10.37
C VAL A 167 0.48 -7.18 10.48
N CYS A 168 1.14 -8.08 9.74
CA CYS A 168 2.60 -8.15 9.70
C CYS A 168 3.21 -6.83 9.22
N ALA A 169 2.63 -6.20 8.21
CA ALA A 169 3.04 -4.88 7.73
C ALA A 169 2.80 -3.77 8.76
N ALA A 170 1.68 -3.81 9.51
CA ALA A 170 1.40 -2.89 10.62
C ALA A 170 2.45 -2.99 11.73
N VAL A 171 2.80 -4.22 12.12
CA VAL A 171 3.80 -4.48 13.16
C VAL A 171 5.20 -4.09 12.67
N TYR A 172 5.56 -4.47 11.45
CA TYR A 172 6.84 -4.11 10.84
C TYR A 172 7.00 -2.60 10.74
N SER A 173 6.00 -1.89 10.22
CA SER A 173 6.01 -0.42 10.17
C SER A 173 6.04 0.24 11.55
N GLY A 174 5.41 -0.38 12.55
CA GLY A 174 5.42 0.10 13.92
C GLY A 174 6.79 -0.03 14.61
N ILE A 175 7.55 -1.09 14.31
CA ILE A 175 8.82 -1.39 14.99
C ILE A 175 10.02 -0.83 14.23
N PHE A 176 10.07 -0.99 12.90
CA PHE A 176 11.25 -0.65 12.10
C PHE A 176 11.28 0.81 11.66
N LEU A 177 10.15 1.52 11.66
CA LEU A 177 10.08 2.86 11.12
C LEU A 177 10.26 3.94 12.22
N PRO A 178 11.35 4.73 12.19
CA PRO A 178 11.49 5.87 13.08
C PRO A 178 10.50 6.98 12.72
N GLU A 179 10.18 7.83 13.70
CA GLU A 179 9.25 8.93 13.48
C GLU A 179 9.96 10.10 12.78
N THR A 180 9.65 10.33 11.49
CA THR A 180 10.29 11.37 10.66
C THR A 180 9.76 12.78 10.91
N ARG A 181 8.84 12.98 11.87
CA ARG A 181 8.19 14.28 12.10
C ARG A 181 9.15 15.26 12.79
N GLY A 182 9.51 16.33 12.08
CA GLY A 182 10.23 17.48 12.64
C GLY A 182 11.70 17.21 12.97
N LYS A 183 12.25 16.06 12.53
CA LYS A 183 13.65 15.68 12.70
C LYS A 183 14.43 15.98 11.43
N SER A 184 15.71 16.30 11.58
CA SER A 184 16.61 16.47 10.44
C SER A 184 16.87 15.12 9.76
N PHE A 185 17.27 15.14 8.48
CA PHE A 185 17.64 13.93 7.74
C PHE A 185 18.71 13.10 8.47
N MET A 186 19.66 13.76 9.14
CA MET A 186 20.72 13.12 9.91
C MET A 186 20.19 12.38 11.14
N GLU A 187 19.25 12.97 11.89
CA GLU A 187 18.62 12.32 13.04
C GLU A 187 17.75 11.13 12.63
N ILE A 188 17.04 11.22 11.49
CA ILE A 188 16.26 10.11 10.93
C ILE A 188 17.18 8.94 10.56
N SER A 189 18.31 9.24 9.90
CA SER A 189 19.32 8.25 9.52
C SER A 189 19.97 7.60 10.75
N GLU A 190 20.28 8.37 11.78
CA GLU A 190 20.85 7.86 13.03
C GLU A 190 19.87 6.98 13.80
N GLU A 191 18.60 7.38 13.89
CA GLU A 191 17.57 6.60 14.57
C GLU A 191 17.24 5.31 13.80
N LEU A 192 17.19 5.36 12.47
CA LEU A 192 17.09 4.17 11.62
C LEU A 192 18.28 3.24 11.84
N HIS A 193 19.51 3.78 11.85
CA HIS A 193 20.72 2.99 12.06
C HIS A 193 20.75 2.37 13.47
N ARG A 194 20.25 3.08 14.49
CA ARG A 194 20.12 2.56 15.86
C ARG A 194 19.10 1.42 15.95
N LEU A 195 17.97 1.53 15.26
CA LEU A 195 16.91 0.51 15.24
C LEU A 195 17.32 -0.74 14.45
N ASN A 196 18.06 -0.59 13.34
CA ASN A 196 18.47 -1.70 12.49
C ASN A 196 19.81 -2.34 12.90
N PHE A 197 20.72 -1.60 13.53
CA PHE A 197 22.06 -2.07 13.92
C PHE A 197 22.41 -1.71 15.37
N PRO A 198 21.79 -2.37 16.37
CA PRO A 198 22.02 -2.07 17.80
C PRO A 198 23.44 -2.36 18.29
N GLY A 199 24.29 -3.05 17.50
CA GLY A 199 25.63 -3.50 17.90
C GLY A 199 26.82 -2.66 17.41
N ARG A 200 26.62 -1.57 16.63
CA ARG A 200 27.75 -0.82 16.01
C ARG A 200 28.03 0.55 16.63
N SER A 201 27.38 0.91 17.73
CA SER A 201 27.53 2.22 18.40
C SER A 201 28.81 2.38 19.23
N ARG A 202 29.98 2.16 18.61
CA ARG A 202 31.27 2.74 19.01
C ARG A 202 32.09 3.09 17.76
N GLY A 203 31.54 3.95 16.91
CA GLY A 203 32.29 4.75 15.94
C GLY A 203 32.38 6.19 16.45
N PRO A 204 33.45 6.94 16.15
CA PRO A 204 33.78 8.17 16.86
C PRO A 204 32.65 9.20 16.76
N ALA A 205 32.39 9.88 17.87
CA ALA A 205 31.53 11.04 17.91
C ALA A 205 32.04 12.07 16.89
N TRP A 206 31.25 12.34 15.86
CA TRP A 206 31.57 13.36 14.87
C TRP A 206 31.59 14.73 15.57
N ALA A 207 32.79 15.26 15.80
CA ALA A 207 32.99 16.68 16.02
C ALA A 207 32.64 17.39 14.71
N GLY A 208 31.74 18.39 14.78
CA GLY A 208 31.30 19.15 13.62
C GLY A 208 32.45 19.80 12.86
N PRO A 209 32.21 20.36 11.65
CA PRO A 209 33.26 20.98 10.87
C PRO A 209 33.90 22.12 11.67
N GLU A 210 35.17 21.95 12.02
CA GLU A 210 36.02 23.03 12.48
C GLU A 210 35.93 24.13 11.43
N VAL A 211 35.39 25.27 11.85
CA VAL A 211 35.41 26.50 11.08
C VAL A 211 36.88 26.78 10.76
N VAL A 212 37.28 26.53 9.51
CA VAL A 212 38.59 26.91 8.99
C VAL A 212 38.60 28.44 8.96
N ARG A 213 38.96 29.02 10.11
CA ARG A 213 39.31 30.41 10.25
C ARG A 213 40.81 30.49 9.98
N SER A 214 41.18 31.49 9.18
CA SER A 214 42.55 32.01 8.95
C SER A 214 43.30 31.43 7.75
N THR A 215 43.26 32.15 6.63
CA THR A 215 44.49 32.78 6.11
C THR A 215 44.10 34.04 5.33
N GLU A 216 43.90 35.13 6.06
CA GLU A 216 44.29 36.44 5.57
C GLU A 216 45.78 36.54 5.93
N LEU A 217 46.64 36.63 4.91
CA LEU A 217 47.91 37.36 4.85
C LEU A 217 48.56 37.09 3.48
#